data_AF-A0A316UFC4-F1
#
_entry.id   AF-A0A316UFC4-F1
#
_cell.length_a   1.000
_cell.length_b   1.000
_cell.length_c   1.000
_cell.angle_alpha   90.00
_cell.angle_beta   90.00
_cell.angle_gamma   90.00
#
_symmetry.space_group_name_H-M   'P 1'
#
loop_
_entity.id
_entity.type
_entity.pdbx_description
1 polymer ?
#
loop_
_entity_poly.entity_id
_entity_poly.type
_entity_poly.pdbx_seq_one_letter_code
_entity_poly.pdbx_strand_id
1 'polypeptide(L)'
;MAGGDYHPFKVDPSIERWQEMHNSMYTRFRMTPSKTRMFILWGLTVPLITYWGAKYTDNRWDWRARGREDSLLRKPPQPEQSDEADE
;
A
#
# COMPACT_ATOMS: atom_id res chain seq x y z
N MET A 1 -11.31 -42.18 -21.62
CA MET A 1 -11.92 -41.20 -22.54
C MET A 1 -11.43 -41.52 -23.95
N ALA A 2 -12.33 -41.88 -24.87
CA ALA A 2 -12.00 -42.21 -26.26
C ALA A 2 -12.06 -40.94 -27.12
N GLY A 3 -10.99 -40.14 -27.09
CA GLY A 3 -10.76 -39.02 -28.00
C GLY A 3 -9.49 -39.30 -28.79
N GLY A 4 -9.57 -39.29 -30.12
CA GLY A 4 -8.43 -39.55 -30.99
C GLY A 4 -7.32 -38.51 -30.82
N ASP A 5 -6.10 -38.92 -31.16
CA ASP A 5 -4.81 -38.24 -30.98
C ASP A 5 -4.63 -37.01 -31.90
N TYR A 6 -5.68 -36.18 -32.02
CA TYR A 6 -5.67 -34.96 -32.82
C TYR A 6 -5.34 -33.76 -31.92
N HIS A 7 -4.08 -33.33 -31.99
CA HIS A 7 -3.60 -32.11 -31.33
C HIS A 7 -3.48 -30.97 -32.35
N PRO A 8 -4.40 -29.97 -32.36
CA PRO A 8 -4.38 -28.87 -33.31
C PRO A 8 -3.23 -27.88 -33.10
N PHE A 9 -2.45 -28.04 -32.04
CA PHE A 9 -1.29 -27.20 -31.72
C PHE A 9 -0.08 -28.06 -31.39
N LYS A 10 1.11 -27.54 -31.70
CA LYS A 10 2.37 -28.17 -31.33
C LYS A 10 2.67 -27.87 -29.86
N VAL A 11 2.65 -28.90 -29.02
CA VAL A 11 3.02 -28.77 -27.61
C VAL A 11 4.52 -28.48 -27.52
N ASP A 12 4.87 -27.31 -26.98
CA ASP A 12 6.26 -26.98 -26.65
C ASP A 12 6.51 -27.35 -25.18
N PRO A 13 7.38 -28.34 -24.89
CA PRO A 13 7.65 -28.77 -23.53
C PRO A 13 8.27 -27.66 -22.66
N SER A 14 8.90 -26.64 -23.26
CA SER A 14 9.47 -25.53 -22.51
C SER A 14 8.40 -24.59 -21.96
N ILE A 15 7.35 -24.32 -22.74
CA ILE A 15 6.22 -23.48 -22.34
C ILE A 15 5.42 -24.17 -21.24
N GLU A 16 5.11 -25.45 -21.41
CA GLU A 16 4.39 -26.24 -20.39
C GLU A 16 5.13 -26.26 -19.06
N ARG A 17 6.47 -26.44 -19.08
CA ARG A 17 7.29 -26.41 -17.85
C ARG A 17 7.32 -25.02 -17.20
N TRP A 18 7.35 -23.96 -18.00
CA TRP A 18 7.32 -22.59 -17.48
C TRP A 18 5.97 -22.28 -16.82
N GLN A 19 4.86 -22.68 -17.46
CA GLN A 19 3.53 -22.55 -16.89
C GLN A 19 3.40 -23.36 -15.60
N GLU A 20 3.85 -24.61 -15.59
CA GLU A 20 3.83 -25.47 -14.40
C GLU A 20 4.66 -24.89 -13.26
N MET A 21 5.82 -24.29 -13.56
CA MET A 21 6.63 -23.59 -12.56
C MET A 21 5.89 -22.40 -11.94
N HIS A 22 5.19 -21.60 -12.74
CA HIS A 22 4.42 -20.45 -12.24
C HIS A 22 3.22 -20.89 -11.41
N ASN A 23 2.48 -21.89 -11.88
CA ASN A 23 1.30 -22.41 -11.19
C ASN A 23 1.67 -23.06 -9.85
N SER A 24 2.77 -23.81 -9.79
CA SER A 24 3.22 -24.49 -8.57
C SER A 24 4.09 -23.62 -7.65
N MET A 25 4.29 -22.34 -7.95
CA MET A 25 5.25 -21.47 -7.24
C MET A 25 4.95 -21.35 -5.73
N TYR A 26 3.67 -21.35 -5.34
CA TYR A 26 3.27 -21.29 -3.93
C TYR A 26 3.75 -22.50 -3.12
N THR A 27 3.83 -23.68 -3.74
CA THR A 27 4.29 -24.91 -3.07
C THR A 27 5.79 -24.88 -2.76
N ARG A 28 6.56 -24.12 -3.54
CA ARG A 28 8.03 -24.03 -3.45
C ARG A 28 8.49 -22.77 -2.72
N PHE A 29 7.56 -21.93 -2.28
CA PHE A 29 7.88 -20.68 -1.63
C PHE A 29 8.56 -20.92 -0.28
N ARG A 30 9.65 -20.18 -0.02
CA ARG A 30 10.35 -20.19 1.26
C ARG A 30 10.56 -18.76 1.75
N MET A 31 10.27 -18.53 3.02
CA MET A 31 10.59 -17.29 3.71
C MET A 31 12.11 -17.18 3.88
N THR A 32 12.76 -16.48 2.95
CA THR A 32 14.16 -16.09 3.08
C THR A 32 14.25 -14.67 3.60
N PRO A 33 15.35 -14.28 4.28
CA PRO A 33 15.46 -12.94 4.86
C PRO A 33 15.20 -11.80 3.85
N SER A 34 15.59 -11.98 2.59
CA SER A 34 15.30 -11.02 1.52
C SER A 34 13.80 -10.92 1.20
N LYS A 35 13.12 -12.06 1.04
CA LYS A 35 11.69 -12.09 0.71
C LYS A 35 10.81 -11.65 1.88
N THR A 36 11.18 -12.01 3.12
CA THR A 36 10.49 -11.55 4.32
C THR A 36 10.52 -10.03 4.45
N ARG A 37 11.66 -9.37 4.17
CA ARG A 37 11.75 -7.90 4.17
C ARG A 37 10.81 -7.25 3.16
N MET A 38 10.76 -7.79 1.94
CA MET A 38 9.84 -7.30 0.90
C MET A 38 8.39 -7.51 1.29
N PHE A 39 8.04 -8.67 1.85
CA PHE A 39 6.70 -8.95 2.34
C PHE A 39 6.28 -7.99 3.46
N ILE A 40 7.14 -7.75 4.45
CA ILE A 40 6.84 -6.81 5.54
C ILE A 40 6.65 -5.40 4.97
N LEU A 41 7.57 -4.94 4.12
CA LEU A 41 7.53 -3.60 3.55
C LEU A 41 6.22 -3.38 2.76
N TRP A 42 5.93 -4.23 1.78
CA TRP A 42 4.81 -4.02 0.87
C TRP A 42 3.48 -4.54 1.40
N GLY A 43 3.48 -5.64 2.14
CA GLY A 43 2.28 -6.27 2.66
C GLY A 43 1.77 -5.64 3.96
N LEU A 44 2.65 -5.01 4.75
CA LEU A 44 2.29 -4.50 6.07
C LEU A 44 2.66 -3.02 6.24
N THR A 45 3.91 -2.64 6.01
CA THR A 45 4.39 -1.28 6.31
C THR A 45 3.69 -0.23 5.45
N VAL A 46 3.65 -0.41 4.14
CA VAL A 46 2.98 0.52 3.22
C VAL A 46 1.49 0.71 3.57
N PRO A 47 0.63 -0.33 3.63
CA PRO A 47 -0.79 -0.12 3.91
C PRO A 47 -1.05 0.44 5.31
N LEU A 48 -0.27 0.06 6.32
CA LEU A 48 -0.42 0.61 7.68
C LEU A 48 -0.08 2.10 7.72
N ILE A 49 1.04 2.52 7.13
CA ILE A 49 1.43 3.94 7.09
C ILE A 49 0.41 4.74 6.30
N THR A 50 -0.07 4.24 5.16
CA THR A 50 -1.09 4.91 4.36
C THR A 50 -2.39 5.08 5.15
N TYR A 51 -2.87 4.03 5.82
CA TYR A 51 -4.08 4.13 6.64
C TYR A 51 -3.89 5.09 7.82
N TRP A 52 -2.77 4.99 8.53
CA TRP A 52 -2.48 5.86 9.66
C TRP A 52 -2.40 7.33 9.24
N GLY A 53 -1.70 7.62 8.13
CA GLY A 53 -1.63 8.96 7.56
C GLY A 53 -3.01 9.49 7.19
N ALA A 54 -3.83 8.68 6.50
CA ALA A 54 -5.19 9.05 6.16
C ALA A 54 -6.02 9.38 7.41
N LYS A 55 -5.99 8.52 8.44
CA LYS A 55 -6.70 8.75 9.71
C LYS A 55 -6.21 9.97 10.47
N TYR A 56 -4.90 10.24 10.43
CA TYR A 56 -4.32 11.41 11.10
C TYR A 56 -4.71 12.73 10.42
N THR A 57 -4.82 12.73 9.08
CA THR A 57 -5.25 13.90 8.31
C THR A 57 -6.76 14.02 8.20
N ASP A 58 -7.50 12.96 8.52
CA ASP A 58 -8.96 12.95 8.45
C ASP A 58 -9.53 14.06 9.32
N ASN A 59 -10.43 14.86 8.73
CA ASN A 59 -11.08 15.98 9.38
C ASN A 59 -10.16 17.07 9.98
N ARG A 60 -8.85 17.02 9.71
CA ARG A 60 -7.88 17.98 10.25
C ARG A 60 -7.89 19.30 9.49
N TRP A 61 -8.19 19.26 8.20
CA TRP A 61 -8.07 20.39 7.29
C TRP A 61 -9.45 20.91 6.89
N ASP A 62 -9.59 22.23 6.79
CA ASP A 62 -10.79 22.89 6.30
C ASP A 62 -10.41 24.12 5.47
N TRP A 63 -10.55 24.00 4.15
CA TRP A 63 -10.13 25.03 3.19
C TRP A 63 -11.29 25.88 2.69
N ARG A 64 -12.50 25.66 3.20
CA ARG A 64 -13.70 26.36 2.71
C ARG A 64 -13.63 27.83 3.15
N ALA A 65 -13.64 28.74 2.17
CA ALA A 65 -13.66 30.19 2.38
C ALA A 65 -12.54 30.75 3.28
N ARG A 66 -11.36 30.10 3.30
CA ARG A 66 -10.17 30.60 4.01
C ARG A 66 -9.43 31.66 3.19
N GLY A 67 -9.06 32.78 3.82
CA GLY A 67 -8.20 33.82 3.27
C GLY A 67 -6.71 33.47 3.32
N ARG A 68 -5.86 34.37 2.82
CA ARG A 68 -4.39 34.16 2.74
C ARG A 68 -3.71 33.98 4.10
N GLU A 69 -4.20 34.69 5.11
CA GLU A 69 -3.62 34.71 6.46
C GLU A 69 -4.34 33.74 7.42
N ASP A 70 -5.39 33.04 6.95
CA ASP A 70 -6.19 32.15 7.79
C ASP A 70 -5.56 30.76 7.92
N SER A 71 -5.67 30.17 9.11
CA SER A 71 -5.25 28.78 9.31
C SER A 71 -6.13 27.81 8.51
N LEU A 72 -5.47 26.87 7.82
CA LEU A 72 -6.13 25.77 7.10
C LEU A 72 -6.53 24.60 8.02
N LEU A 73 -6.11 24.64 9.28
CA LEU A 73 -6.50 23.65 10.27
C LEU A 73 -7.94 23.91 10.71
N ARG A 74 -8.73 22.84 10.82
CA ARG A 74 -10.09 22.91 11.34
C ARG A 74 -10.12 23.47 12.78
N LYS A 75 -9.09 23.17 13.57
CA LYS A 75 -8.88 23.70 14.93
C LYS A 75 -7.56 24.47 14.96
N PRO A 76 -7.58 25.79 14.75
CA PRO A 76 -6.38 26.60 14.84
C PRO A 76 -5.86 26.61 16.30
N PRO A 77 -4.54 26.62 16.52
CA PRO A 77 -3.98 26.88 17.84
C PRO A 77 -4.39 28.29 18.29
N GLN A 78 -4.73 28.45 19.57
CA GLN A 78 -5.00 29.79 20.12
C GLN A 78 -3.70 30.58 20.14
N PRO A 79 -3.70 31.87 19.78
CA PRO A 79 -2.54 32.71 19.96
C PRO A 79 -2.22 32.77 21.46
N GLU A 80 -0.97 32.46 21.81
CA GLU A 80 -0.41 32.62 23.14
C GLU A 80 -0.80 34.03 23.65
N GLN A 81 -1.60 34.11 24.72
CA GLN A 81 -1.78 35.38 25.44
C GLN A 81 -0.41 35.73 26.01
N SER A 82 0.20 36.76 25.45
CA SER A 82 1.41 37.38 25.97
C SER A 82 1.20 37.75 27.44
N ASP A 83 1.89 37.04 28.33
CA ASP A 83 2.14 37.39 29.73
C ASP A 83 2.93 38.72 29.80
N GLU A 84 2.30 39.83 29.38
CA GLU A 84 2.94 41.15 29.29
C GLU A 84 1.96 42.25 29.73
N ALA A 85 1.23 41.99 30.82
CA ALA A 85 0.38 42.96 31.50
C ALA A 85 0.57 43.00 33.02
N ASP A 86 1.60 42.35 33.56
CA ASP A 86 1.96 42.37 34.98
C ASP A 86 3.48 42.53 35.15
N GLU A 87 4.03 43.73 34.87
CA GLU A 87 5.22 44.30 35.55
C GLU A 87 5.22 45.83 35.47
#